data_AF-A0A9P5ZKH0-F1
#
_entry.id   AF-A0A9P5ZKH0-F1
#
_cell.length_a   1.000
_cell.length_b   1.000
_cell.length_c   1.000
_cell.angle_alpha   90.00
_cell.angle_beta   90.00
_cell.angle_gamma   90.00
#
_symmetry.space_group_name_H-M   'P 1'
#
loop_
_entity.id
_entity.type
_entity.pdbx_description
1 polymer ?
#
loop_
_entity_poly.entity_id
_entity_poly.type
_entity_poly.pdbx_seq_one_letter_code
_entity_poly.pdbx_strand_id
1 'polypeptide(L)' 'MRTFGQPISKCATLLNFLKCMYDVLEAGRWAVLERNMIHHDISHGNIILIAEDFGGERKEEFKGKENRPIFVNELLNMYF' A
#
# COMPACT_ATOMS: atom_id res chain seq x y z
N MET A 1 -18.73 1.79 2.24
CA MET A 1 -17.28 1.67 2.50
C MET A 1 -16.76 3.07 2.76
N ARG A 2 -16.34 3.42 3.98
CA ARG A 2 -15.71 4.71 4.29
C ARG A 2 -14.35 4.41 4.91
N THR A 3 -13.32 4.28 4.06
CA THR A 3 -11.93 4.34 4.50
C THR A 3 -11.62 5.81 4.79
N PHE A 4 -11.17 6.11 6.00
CA PHE A 4 -10.77 7.47 6.39
C PHE A 4 -9.25 7.59 6.27
N GLY A 5 -8.79 8.58 5.52
CA GLY A 5 -7.39 8.91 5.37
C GLY A 5 -7.21 10.16 4.51
N GLN A 6 -5.99 10.68 4.44
CA GLN A 6 -5.69 11.87 3.66
C GLN A 6 -5.15 11.49 2.27
N PRO A 7 -5.44 12.27 1.21
CA PRO A 7 -4.85 12.00 -0.10
C PRO A 7 -3.33 12.19 -0.05
N ILE A 8 -2.59 11.49 -0.90
CA ILE A 8 -1.12 11.59 -0.94
C ILE A 8 -0.61 13.02 -1.19
N SER A 9 -1.42 13.87 -1.81
CA SER A 9 -1.14 15.32 -1.94
C SER A 9 -0.98 16.06 -0.60
N LYS A 10 -1.36 15.45 0.52
CA LYS A 10 -1.20 15.99 1.89
C LYS A 10 -0.03 15.35 2.65
N CYS A 11 0.85 14.61 1.96
CA CYS A 11 2.01 14.01 2.59
C CYS A 11 2.95 15.06 3.20
N ALA A 12 3.29 14.91 4.49
CA ALA A 12 4.05 15.92 5.23
C ALA A 12 5.54 16.00 4.83
N THR A 13 6.13 14.91 4.32
CA THR A 13 7.56 14.85 4.01
C THR A 13 7.82 14.07 2.72
N LEU A 14 8.89 14.44 2.02
CA LEU A 14 9.36 13.71 0.83
C LEU A 14 9.65 12.23 1.15
N LEU A 15 10.21 11.95 2.33
CA LEU A 15 10.48 10.59 2.76
C LEU A 15 9.19 9.75 2.85
N ASN A 16 8.14 10.30 3.47
CA ASN A 16 6.85 9.61 3.57
C ASN A 16 6.18 9.42 2.21
N PHE A 17 6.37 10.39 1.30
CA PHE A 17 5.90 10.26 -0.07
C PHE A 17 6.59 9.10 -0.79
N LEU A 18 7.92 9.02 -0.70
CA LEU A 18 8.70 7.94 -1.33
C LEU A 18 8.35 6.56 -0.76
N LYS A 19 8.17 6.47 0.57
CA LYS A 19 7.68 5.26 1.24
C LYS A 19 6.32 4.81 0.67
N CYS A 20 5.38 5.74 0.53
CA CYS A 20 4.07 5.44 -0.05
C CYS A 20 4.16 5.03 -1.53
N MET A 21 5.01 5.68 -2.32
CA MET A 21 5.21 5.31 -3.73
C MET A 21 5.77 3.89 -3.88
N TYR A 22 6.69 3.49 -3.00
CA TYR A 22 7.16 2.12 -2.94
C TYR A 22 5.99 1.14 -2.70
N ASP A 23 5.17 1.39 -1.68
CA ASP A 23 4.04 0.52 -1.35
C ASP A 23 3.00 0.44 -2.49
N VAL A 24 2.75 1.54 -3.20
CA VAL A 24 1.86 1.56 -4.37
C VAL A 24 2.39 0.70 -5.51
N LEU A 25 3.70 0.79 -5.81
CA LEU A 25 4.33 -0.03 -6.84
C LEU A 25 4.29 -1.51 -6.47
N GLU A 26 4.55 -1.83 -5.21
CA GLU A 26 4.55 -3.20 -4.72
C GLU A 26 3.15 -3.82 -4.70
N ALA A 27 2.14 -3.06 -4.27
CA ALA A 27 0.74 -3.47 -4.38
C ALA A 27 0.30 -3.65 -5.83
N GLY A 28 0.74 -2.76 -6.73
CA GLY A 28 0.48 -2.84 -8.17
C GLY A 28 1.11 -4.09 -8.80
N ARG A 29 2.38 -4.36 -8.50
CA ARG A 29 3.10 -5.58 -8.92
C ARG A 29 2.31 -6.83 -8.55
N TRP A 30 1.90 -6.92 -7.28
CA TRP A 30 1.14 -8.05 -6.79
C TRP A 30 -0.24 -8.18 -7.44
N ALA A 31 -0.99 -7.08 -7.58
CA ALA A 31 -2.30 -7.10 -8.22
C ALA A 31 -2.24 -7.59 -9.68
N VAL A 32 -1.20 -7.20 -10.41
CA VAL A 32 -0.98 -7.67 -11.79
C VAL A 32 -0.63 -9.15 -11.80
N LEU A 33 0.38 -9.57 -11.02
CA LEU A 33 0.90 -10.94 -11.07
C LEU A 33 -0.09 -11.98 -10.52
N GLU A 34 -0.77 -11.66 -9.42
CA GLU A 34 -1.57 -12.64 -8.68
C GLU A 34 -3.06 -12.56 -8.97
N ARG A 35 -3.53 -11.43 -9.51
CA ARG A 35 -4.96 -11.21 -9.79
C ARG A 35 -5.27 -10.84 -11.23
N ASN A 36 -4.25 -10.62 -12.07
CA ASN A 36 -4.44 -10.04 -13.40
C ASN A 36 -5.31 -8.76 -13.36
N MET A 37 -5.08 -7.94 -12.33
CA MET A 37 -5.85 -6.72 -12.07
C MET A 37 -4.98 -5.47 -12.26
N ILE A 38 -5.57 -4.46 -12.88
CA ILE A 38 -4.98 -3.13 -13.04
C ILE A 38 -6.00 -2.11 -12.51
N HIS A 39 -5.54 -1.15 -11.71
CA HIS A 39 -6.43 -0.16 -11.08
C HIS A 39 -7.01 0.87 -12.09
N HIS A 40 -6.31 1.16 -13.18
CA HIS A 40 -6.65 2.12 -14.26
C HIS A 40 -6.72 3.60 -13.85
N ASP A 41 -6.94 3.90 -12.57
CA ASP A 41 -7.04 5.28 -12.05
C ASP A 41 -6.13 5.52 -10.85
N ILE A 42 -4.83 5.24 -11.02
CA ILE A 42 -3.82 5.55 -10.01
C ILE A 42 -3.49 7.05 -10.13
N SER A 43 -3.98 7.83 -9.17
CA SER A 43 -3.82 9.28 -9.15
C SER A 43 -3.60 9.79 -7.72
N HIS A 44 -3.10 11.03 -7.59
CA HIS A 44 -2.84 11.64 -6.29
C HIS A 44 -4.10 11.86 -5.42
N GLY A 45 -5.30 11.76 -6.01
CA GLY A 45 -6.58 11.82 -5.30
C GLY A 45 -7.06 10.46 -4.80
N ASN A 46 -6.62 9.37 -5.43
CA ASN A 46 -7.07 8.01 -5.15
C ASN A 46 -6.08 7.20 -4.30
N ILE A 47 -4.91 7.75 -4.00
CA ILE A 47 -3.95 7.15 -3.06
C ILE A 47 -4.18 7.76 -1.68
N ILE A 48 -4.59 6.91 -0.74
CA ILE A 48 -4.94 7.31 0.63
C ILE A 48 -3.78 6.97 1.59
N LEU A 49 -3.30 7.98 2.31
CA LEU A 49 -2.32 7.88 3.39
C LEU A 49 -3.01 7.68 4.73
N ILE A 50 -2.35 6.93 5.62
CA ILE A 50 -2.80 6.68 7.00
C ILE A 50 -4.27 6.27 6.99
N ALA A 51 -4.58 5.30 6.13
CA ALA A 51 -5.89 4.68 6.16
C ALA A 51 -6.01 3.97 7.50
N GLU A 52 -6.77 4.54 8.43
CA GLU A 52 -7.30 3.80 9.57
C GLU A 52 -8.32 2.81 9.01
N ASP A 53 -7.83 1.71 8.48
CA ASP A 53 -8.71 0.63 8.07
C ASP A 53 -9.06 -0.22 9.29
N PHE A 54 -10.33 -0.59 9.31
CA PHE A 54 -10.92 -1.57 10.21
C PHE A 54 -10.05 -2.84 10.28
N GLY A 55 -9.98 -3.38 11.50
CA GLY A 55 -8.88 -4.21 11.97
C GLY A 55 -8.60 -5.50 11.22
N GLY A 56 -7.37 -6.00 11.39
CA GLY A 56 -6.99 -7.42 11.37
C GLY A 56 -7.05 -8.21 10.05
N GLU A 57 -8.05 -8.00 9.20
CA GLU A 57 -8.43 -8.92 8.13
C GLU A 57 -7.40 -8.98 6.98
N ARG A 58 -6.68 -7.89 6.72
CA ARG A 58 -5.67 -7.85 5.64
C ARG A 58 -4.45 -8.73 5.88
N LYS A 59 -4.11 -9.06 7.14
CA LYS A 59 -2.96 -9.93 7.41
C LYS A 59 -3.22 -11.38 7.00
N GLU A 60 -4.47 -11.84 7.06
CA GLU A 60 -4.83 -13.19 6.61
C GLU A 60 -4.89 -13.29 5.07
N GLU A 61 -5.21 -12.19 4.37
CA GLU A 61 -5.29 -12.16 2.89
C GLU A 61 -3.96 -12.50 2.19
N PHE A 62 -2.83 -12.22 2.84
CA PHE A 62 -1.48 -12.41 2.28
C PHE A 62 -0.76 -13.65 2.82
N LYS A 63 -1.38 -14.40 3.74
CA LYS A 63 -0.75 -15.57 4.38
C LYS A 63 -0.55 -16.71 3.38
N GLY A 64 0.68 -17.25 3.33
CA GLY A 64 1.03 -18.37 2.45
C GLY A 64 1.18 -18.02 0.96
N LYS A 65 1.11 -16.74 0.58
CA LYS A 65 1.31 -16.30 -0.81
C LYS A 65 2.78 -15.95 -1.03
N GLU A 66 3.43 -16.69 -1.92
CA GLU A 66 4.86 -16.55 -2.25
C GLU A 66 5.20 -15.13 -2.74
N ASN A 67 4.33 -14.54 -3.56
CA ASN A 67 4.55 -13.23 -4.17
C ASN A 67 3.93 -12.05 -3.43
N ARG A 68 3.48 -12.22 -2.16
CA ARG A 68 2.74 -11.18 -1.43
C ARG A 68 3.44 -9.81 -1.46
N PRO A 69 2.70 -8.70 -1.34
CA PRO A 69 3.30 -7.39 -1.17
C PRO A 69 4.18 -7.37 0.10
N ILE A 70 5.38 -6.82 -0.02
CA ILE A 70 6.24 -6.50 1.12
C ILE A 70 6.21 -4.99 1.31
N PHE A 71 5.53 -4.50 2.35
CA PHE A 71 5.42 -3.05 2.54
C PHE A 71 6.70 -2.46 3.12
N VAL A 72 6.96 -1.19 2.82
CA VAL A 72 8.21 -0.48 3.16
C VAL A 72 8.53 -0.50 4.65
N ASN A 73 7.51 -0.48 5.51
CA ASN A 73 7.71 -0.57 6.95
C ASN A 73 8.13 -1.98 7.39
N GLU A 74 7.73 -3.04 6.69
CA GLU A 74 8.26 -4.39 6.93
C GLU A 74 9.75 -4.44 6.59
N LEU A 75 10.17 -3.84 5.46
CA LEU A 75 11.58 -3.78 5.08
C LEU A 75 12.41 -2.98 6.09
N LEU A 76 11.96 -1.79 6.46
CA LEU A 76 12.72 -0.93 7.37
C LEU A 76 12.87 -1.56 8.76
N ASN A 77 11.87 -2.31 9.24
CA ASN A 77 11.95 -3.04 10.50
C ASN A 77 12.81 -4.32 10.43
N MET A 78 13.28 -4.75 9.26
CA MET A 78 14.22 -5.87 9.12
C MET A 78 15.68 -5.44 9.21
N TYR A 79 15.97 -4.15 8.97
CA TYR A 79 17.33 -3.62 8.89
C TYR A 79 17.70 -2.68 10.05
N PHE A 80 16.76 -2.39 10.95
CA PHE A 80 16.91 -1.56 12.16
C PHE A 80 16.21 -2.22 13.33
#